data_AF-A0A142WXA5-F1
#
_entry.id   AF-A0A142WXA5-F1
#
_cell.length_a   1.000
_cell.length_b   1.000
_cell.length_c   1.000
_cell.angle_alpha   90.00
_cell.angle_beta   90.00
_cell.angle_gamma   90.00
#
_symmetry.space_group_name_H-M   'P 1'
#
loop_
_entity.id
_entity.type
_entity.pdbx_description
1 polymer ?
#
loop_
_entity_poly.entity_id
_entity_poly.type
_entity_poly.pdbx_seq_one_letter_code
_entity_poly.pdbx_strand_id
1 'polypeptide(L)'
;MGLLCSSMPLRTRRFAALIPHVTRCSLAIVAIGGFASVGEAGETLRRRSAAEIGLQFGRDTTVISEPRTADGYPDYVTALNRRMGAGVTLDENFWAAMWVAMGNADQSPPEYIHAMERALGVPIGLQPKFTSRARLAGGSGEAANQFYESVHRAAAAPWKREDFPRVQAWLERNKEALAAGTAAAKRPKAFAPVVDWPKPEVAGALLPHVQACREFAWLLTVRAMQSVGEGDSDAAWADLMTVYRMAGHVEQGWTMVELFTAIALRTIAQPAVVQYLSHTNASAEELQAKWDELAPLARSRPFFTVLETDRLAYADAVTAFCSGSCSMRDIVGLYYDLSAGRDPSWADIVSNRLAQGTADAVAKAVSATADVNVTLRYGNRIYDELAAAMEPGDHRERTRRIAAFEQRLEDEIGPITGGTGPLLTEYLLSSREEAAELPAKVMISLLVAGVSRCEKTQTASEARAIVLETAFRVRIQSERSDSSLMSPEALAGEPLPIDPFTGGPIRIRANERGMTVYSVGLNEKDDGGKTHEDGTGFDDERVVLLIP
;
A
#
# COMPACT_ATOMS: atom_id res chain seq x y z
N MET A 1 33.83 -16.56 -45.11
CA MET A 1 34.88 -15.93 -45.94
C MET A 1 34.41 -14.51 -46.19
N GLY A 2 35.14 -13.42 -45.92
CA GLY A 2 36.60 -13.25 -45.80
C GLY A 2 37.13 -12.67 -47.13
N LEU A 3 37.92 -11.60 -47.19
CA LEU A 3 38.59 -10.79 -46.15
C LEU A 3 38.73 -9.31 -46.60
N LEU A 4 38.99 -8.39 -45.64
CA LEU A 4 39.99 -7.27 -45.61
C LEU A 4 40.26 -6.39 -46.88
N CYS A 5 40.83 -5.17 -46.84
CA CYS A 5 41.54 -4.45 -45.77
C CYS A 5 41.54 -2.90 -45.99
N SER A 6 41.44 -2.15 -44.88
CA SER A 6 42.21 -0.94 -44.50
C SER A 6 42.71 0.12 -45.52
N SER A 7 42.47 1.40 -45.19
CA SER A 7 43.57 2.33 -44.87
C SER A 7 43.12 3.61 -44.13
N MET A 8 43.90 3.99 -43.10
CA MET A 8 43.88 5.27 -42.37
C MET A 8 45.35 5.75 -42.35
N PRO A 9 45.70 7.05 -42.17
CA PRO A 9 45.82 7.58 -40.80
C PRO A 9 45.76 9.13 -40.60
N LEU A 10 45.56 9.56 -39.33
CA LEU A 10 46.27 10.63 -38.56
C LEU A 10 46.66 11.97 -39.27
N ARG A 11 46.46 13.20 -38.76
CA ARG A 11 46.22 13.84 -37.42
C ARG A 11 45.79 15.33 -37.71
N THR A 12 45.24 16.20 -36.86
CA THR A 12 44.89 16.31 -35.41
C THR A 12 43.64 17.24 -35.31
N ARG A 13 43.24 18.02 -34.27
CA ARG A 13 43.71 18.47 -32.94
C ARG A 13 42.47 18.92 -32.10
N ARG A 14 42.52 18.79 -30.75
CA ARG A 14 41.75 19.46 -29.64
C ARG A 14 40.49 20.28 -30.01
N PHE A 15 39.31 20.09 -29.41
CA PHE A 15 38.92 19.96 -27.98
C PHE A 15 37.77 18.91 -27.83
N ALA A 16 37.64 18.04 -26.81
CA ALA A 16 37.25 18.28 -25.40
C ALA A 16 35.92 19.06 -25.26
N ALA A 17 34.85 18.60 -24.61
CA ALA A 17 34.66 17.57 -23.56
C ALA A 17 33.21 17.02 -23.63
N LEU A 18 32.75 15.98 -22.90
CA LEU A 18 33.36 14.76 -22.34
C LEU A 18 32.20 13.87 -21.82
N ILE A 19 31.99 12.69 -22.43
CA ILE A 19 31.07 11.64 -21.94
C ILE A 19 31.85 10.32 -21.97
N PRO A 20 31.75 9.50 -20.91
CA PRO A 20 31.78 8.05 -21.11
C PRO A 20 30.66 7.31 -20.35
N HIS A 21 30.12 6.28 -21.00
CA HIS A 21 29.21 5.29 -20.40
C HIS A 21 29.98 4.18 -19.65
N VAL A 22 29.27 3.53 -18.71
CA VAL A 22 29.44 2.12 -18.29
C VAL A 22 30.75 1.71 -17.61
N THR A 23 30.62 1.14 -16.41
CA THR A 23 31.08 -0.22 -16.05
C THR A 23 30.27 -0.72 -14.84
N ARG A 24 30.03 -2.04 -14.74
CA ARG A 24 29.32 -2.71 -13.61
C ARG A 24 30.30 -3.15 -12.51
N CYS A 25 29.74 -3.54 -11.34
CA CYS A 25 30.41 -4.26 -10.24
C CYS A 25 31.40 -3.39 -9.41
N SER A 26 31.50 -3.50 -8.08
CA SER A 26 31.18 -4.60 -7.16
C SER A 26 30.87 -4.15 -5.72
N LEU A 27 30.10 -4.97 -5.00
CA LEU A 27 30.01 -5.12 -3.54
C LEU A 27 29.98 -3.87 -2.62
N ALA A 28 28.79 -3.57 -2.11
CA ALA A 28 28.58 -3.38 -0.68
C ALA A 28 27.41 -4.30 -0.25
N ILE A 29 27.47 -4.87 0.96
CA ILE A 29 26.58 -5.99 1.35
C ILE A 29 25.26 -5.45 1.91
N VAL A 30 24.17 -5.62 1.16
CA VAL A 30 22.79 -5.47 1.69
C VAL A 30 22.43 -6.74 2.45
N ALA A 31 22.88 -6.82 3.70
CA ALA A 31 22.35 -7.77 4.66
C ALA A 31 21.09 -7.17 5.27
N ILE A 32 19.91 -7.64 4.84
CA ILE A 32 18.64 -7.38 5.54
C ILE A 32 18.65 -8.27 6.81
N GLY A 33 19.43 -7.84 7.80
CA GLY A 33 19.33 -8.31 9.17
C GLY A 33 18.15 -7.64 9.85
N GLY A 34 17.38 -8.39 10.62
CA GLY A 34 16.17 -7.88 11.28
C GLY A 34 16.47 -6.82 12.36
N PHE A 35 15.40 -6.17 12.81
CA PHE A 35 15.41 -5.14 13.87
C PHE A 35 16.22 -5.59 15.09
N ALA A 36 17.37 -4.94 15.28
CA ALA A 36 18.22 -5.09 16.46
C ALA A 36 18.88 -3.75 16.81
N SER A 37 18.07 -2.69 16.94
CA SER A 37 18.44 -1.45 17.62
C SER A 37 18.56 -1.67 19.14
N VAL A 38 19.38 -2.66 19.53
CA VAL A 38 19.77 -2.91 20.93
C VAL A 38 20.55 -1.68 21.38
N GLY A 39 19.97 -0.94 22.32
CA GLY A 39 20.20 0.49 22.43
C GLY A 39 21.65 0.91 22.68
N GLU A 40 22.02 2.04 22.07
CA GLU A 40 22.67 3.06 22.88
C GLU A 40 21.78 3.34 24.09
N ALA A 41 22.38 3.47 25.28
CA ALA A 41 21.64 3.72 26.51
C ALA A 41 21.17 5.19 26.57
N GLY A 42 20.16 5.51 25.75
CA GLY A 42 19.43 6.76 25.85
C GLY A 42 18.84 6.92 27.25
N GLU A 43 18.87 8.15 27.77
CA GLU A 43 18.25 8.48 29.05
C GLU A 43 16.80 8.01 29.03
N THR A 44 16.38 7.24 30.04
CA THR A 44 14.99 6.79 30.18
C THR A 44 14.12 7.98 30.58
N LEU A 45 13.74 8.77 29.56
CA LEU A 45 12.84 9.91 29.69
C LEU A 45 11.57 9.47 30.42
N ARG A 46 11.39 10.00 31.64
CA ARG A 46 10.18 9.75 32.41
C ARG A 46 9.00 10.38 31.67
N ARG A 47 8.16 9.52 31.05
CA ARG A 47 6.84 9.91 30.53
C ARG A 47 6.12 10.74 31.59
N ARG A 48 5.88 12.01 31.27
CA ARG A 48 5.10 12.93 32.11
C ARG A 48 3.65 12.49 32.07
N SER A 49 2.96 12.53 33.20
CA SER A 49 1.51 12.26 33.25
C SER A 49 0.71 13.32 32.48
N ALA A 50 -0.53 12.99 32.10
CA ALA A 50 -1.42 13.93 31.40
C ALA A 50 -1.61 15.25 32.18
N ALA A 51 -1.61 15.19 33.52
CA ALA A 51 -1.67 16.37 34.38
C ALA A 51 -0.37 17.20 34.38
N GLU A 52 0.81 16.55 34.33
CA GLU A 52 2.11 17.23 34.28
C GLU A 52 2.37 17.96 32.95
N ILE A 53 1.66 17.62 31.87
CA ILE A 53 1.68 18.37 30.60
C ILE A 53 0.45 19.28 30.39
N GLY A 54 -0.46 19.35 31.36
CA GLY A 54 -1.67 20.19 31.26
C GLY A 54 -2.66 19.76 30.18
N LEU A 55 -2.77 18.45 29.90
CA LEU A 55 -3.65 17.91 28.86
C LEU A 55 -5.14 18.18 29.18
N GLN A 56 -5.82 18.79 28.22
CA GLN A 56 -7.26 19.01 28.22
C GLN A 56 -7.94 17.90 27.40
N PHE A 57 -9.13 17.47 27.84
CA PHE A 57 -9.91 16.42 27.18
C PHE A 57 -11.11 17.03 26.46
N GLY A 58 -11.30 16.66 25.19
CA GLY A 58 -12.34 17.23 24.35
C GLY A 58 -12.27 16.74 22.91
N ARG A 59 -13.36 16.95 22.15
CA ARG A 59 -13.43 16.58 20.72
C ARG A 59 -12.43 17.38 19.87
N ASP A 60 -12.11 18.60 20.31
CA ASP A 60 -11.11 19.50 19.74
C ASP A 60 -9.67 19.11 20.09
N THR A 61 -9.47 18.24 21.07
CA THR A 61 -8.16 17.93 21.66
C THR A 61 -7.87 16.43 21.57
N THR A 62 -8.21 15.65 22.60
CA THR A 62 -7.93 14.20 22.64
C THR A 62 -8.84 13.34 21.76
N VAL A 63 -9.89 13.92 21.16
CA VAL A 63 -10.97 13.26 20.40
C VAL A 63 -11.85 12.33 21.26
N ILE A 64 -11.22 11.42 21.99
CA ILE A 64 -11.81 10.55 23.03
C ILE A 64 -11.35 10.98 24.43
N SER A 65 -12.07 10.57 25.47
CA SER A 65 -11.72 10.85 26.87
C SER A 65 -11.63 9.60 27.75
N GLU A 66 -12.10 8.45 27.26
CA GLU A 66 -12.09 7.15 27.91
C GLU A 66 -11.91 6.03 26.85
N PRO A 67 -11.33 4.87 27.18
CA PRO A 67 -10.66 4.53 28.45
C PRO A 67 -9.40 5.36 28.69
N ARG A 68 -8.80 5.25 29.89
CA ARG A 68 -7.53 5.91 30.23
C ARG A 68 -6.44 4.97 30.70
N THR A 69 -5.21 5.38 30.48
CA THR A 69 -3.99 4.80 31.04
C THR A 69 -3.81 5.21 32.52
N ALA A 70 -2.90 4.53 33.24
CA ALA A 70 -2.63 4.82 34.66
C ALA A 70 -1.99 6.20 34.92
N ASP A 71 -1.30 6.76 33.92
CA ASP A 71 -0.75 8.12 33.90
C ASP A 71 -1.70 9.18 33.31
N GLY A 72 -2.96 8.78 33.03
CA GLY A 72 -4.10 9.67 32.79
C GLY A 72 -4.39 10.04 31.34
N TYR A 73 -3.63 9.53 30.37
CA TYR A 73 -3.89 9.74 28.94
C TYR A 73 -5.11 8.94 28.48
N PRO A 74 -5.76 9.31 27.36
CA PRO A 74 -6.67 8.40 26.67
C PRO A 74 -5.90 7.16 26.20
N ASP A 75 -6.48 5.99 26.41
CA ASP A 75 -5.94 4.71 25.95
C ASP A 75 -6.50 4.41 24.55
N TYR A 76 -5.81 4.97 23.54
CA TYR A 76 -6.20 4.86 22.12
C TYR A 76 -6.10 3.42 21.60
N VAL A 77 -5.15 2.62 22.10
CA VAL A 77 -4.99 1.20 21.75
C VAL A 77 -6.23 0.40 22.17
N THR A 78 -6.67 0.53 23.42
CA THR A 78 -7.89 -0.14 23.90
C THR A 78 -9.14 0.46 23.25
N ALA A 79 -9.18 1.77 22.96
CA ALA A 79 -10.30 2.39 22.25
C ALA A 79 -10.47 1.82 20.84
N LEU A 80 -9.39 1.75 20.05
CA LEU A 80 -9.38 1.14 18.72
C LEU A 80 -9.73 -0.35 18.78
N ASN A 81 -9.13 -1.11 19.70
CA ASN A 81 -9.43 -2.52 19.85
C ASN A 81 -10.90 -2.80 20.21
N ARG A 82 -11.50 -1.99 21.09
CA ARG A 82 -12.94 -2.07 21.41
C ARG A 82 -13.83 -1.66 20.23
N ARG A 83 -13.43 -0.63 19.45
CA ARG A 83 -14.20 -0.14 18.30
C ARG A 83 -14.18 -1.12 17.13
N MET A 84 -12.99 -1.60 16.76
CA MET A 84 -12.77 -2.40 15.54
C MET A 84 -13.00 -3.90 15.78
N GLY A 85 -12.80 -4.40 17.01
CA GLY A 85 -13.12 -5.79 17.39
C GLY A 85 -14.58 -6.04 17.78
N ALA A 86 -15.43 -5.01 17.74
CA ALA A 86 -16.82 -5.10 18.18
C ALA A 86 -17.61 -6.15 17.37
N GLY A 87 -18.07 -7.21 18.04
CA GLY A 87 -18.88 -8.26 17.41
C GLY A 87 -18.10 -9.20 16.47
N VAL A 88 -16.77 -9.27 16.57
CA VAL A 88 -15.92 -10.18 15.80
C VAL A 88 -15.47 -11.35 16.69
N THR A 89 -15.97 -12.57 16.46
CA THR A 89 -15.59 -13.75 17.25
C THR A 89 -14.34 -14.46 16.70
N LEU A 90 -13.73 -15.33 17.52
CA LEU A 90 -12.53 -16.10 17.19
C LEU A 90 -12.71 -17.00 15.94
N ASP A 91 -13.90 -17.56 15.74
CA ASP A 91 -14.24 -18.40 14.59
C ASP A 91 -14.64 -17.60 13.35
N GLU A 92 -15.25 -16.42 13.53
CA GLU A 92 -15.61 -15.50 12.43
C GLU A 92 -14.44 -14.64 11.91
N ASN A 93 -13.34 -14.50 12.67
CA ASN A 93 -12.26 -13.57 12.35
C ASN A 93 -11.23 -14.15 11.36
N PHE A 94 -11.16 -13.60 10.14
CA PHE A 94 -10.11 -13.85 9.14
C PHE A 94 -8.71 -13.86 9.76
N TRP A 95 -8.34 -12.79 10.48
CA TRP A 95 -6.98 -12.59 10.97
C TRP A 95 -6.56 -13.64 12.01
N ALA A 96 -7.49 -14.12 12.85
CA ALA A 96 -7.21 -15.20 13.80
C ALA A 96 -6.82 -16.51 13.11
N ALA A 97 -7.38 -16.82 11.94
CA ALA A 97 -6.95 -17.97 11.13
C ALA A 97 -5.74 -17.64 10.25
N MET A 98 -5.68 -16.45 9.65
CA MET A 98 -4.61 -16.07 8.73
C MET A 98 -3.26 -15.97 9.44
N TRP A 99 -3.20 -15.41 10.65
CA TRP A 99 -1.99 -15.45 11.48
C TRP A 99 -1.54 -16.88 11.79
N VAL A 100 -2.47 -17.80 12.05
CA VAL A 100 -2.15 -19.23 12.27
C VAL A 100 -1.68 -19.91 10.98
N ALA A 101 -2.16 -19.48 9.81
CA ALA A 101 -1.72 -19.98 8.49
C ALA A 101 -0.33 -19.45 8.08
N MET A 102 -0.01 -18.20 8.41
CA MET A 102 1.26 -17.54 8.06
C MET A 102 2.39 -17.86 9.06
N GLY A 103 2.08 -17.98 10.35
CA GLY A 103 3.07 -17.97 11.42
C GLY A 103 3.79 -16.62 11.53
N ASN A 104 4.96 -16.60 12.16
CA ASN A 104 5.81 -15.40 12.28
C ASN A 104 6.54 -15.07 10.97
N ALA A 105 5.80 -14.77 9.90
CA ALA A 105 6.28 -14.63 8.52
C ALA A 105 7.50 -13.70 8.37
N ASP A 106 7.39 -12.49 8.91
CA ASP A 106 8.38 -11.42 8.77
C ASP A 106 9.47 -11.47 9.85
N GLN A 107 9.49 -12.54 10.67
CA GLN A 107 10.44 -12.74 11.78
C GLN A 107 10.36 -11.59 12.81
N SER A 108 9.13 -11.15 13.11
CA SER A 108 8.83 -10.18 14.16
C SER A 108 9.29 -10.70 15.54
N PRO A 109 9.66 -9.81 16.47
CA PRO A 109 10.17 -10.22 17.79
C PRO A 109 9.19 -11.10 18.59
N PRO A 110 9.69 -12.07 19.39
CA PRO A 110 8.84 -13.00 20.12
C PRO A 110 7.79 -12.35 21.01
N GLU A 111 8.12 -11.21 21.61
CA GLU A 111 7.26 -10.45 22.50
C GLU A 111 6.01 -9.92 21.78
N TYR A 112 6.19 -9.38 20.57
CA TYR A 112 5.10 -8.94 19.69
C TYR A 112 4.23 -10.13 19.26
N ILE A 113 4.83 -11.25 18.86
CA ILE A 113 4.07 -12.45 18.48
C ILE A 113 3.26 -12.97 19.67
N HIS A 114 3.85 -13.08 20.86
CA HIS A 114 3.13 -13.50 22.06
C HIS A 114 2.06 -12.48 22.49
N ALA A 115 2.21 -11.18 22.20
CA ALA A 115 1.15 -10.19 22.40
C ALA A 115 -0.02 -10.43 21.43
N MET A 116 0.27 -10.68 20.15
CA MET A 116 -0.74 -10.99 19.13
C MET A 116 -1.45 -12.33 19.40
N GLU A 117 -0.74 -13.36 19.87
CA GLU A 117 -1.31 -14.65 20.32
C GLU A 117 -2.30 -14.46 21.47
N ARG A 118 -1.97 -13.61 22.45
CA ARG A 118 -2.89 -13.26 23.56
C ARG A 118 -4.09 -12.44 23.10
N ALA A 119 -3.90 -11.49 22.18
CA ALA A 119 -4.94 -10.60 21.71
C ALA A 119 -5.96 -11.28 20.76
N LEU A 120 -5.49 -12.22 19.93
CA LEU A 120 -6.35 -13.02 19.04
C LEU A 120 -6.86 -14.33 19.66
N GLY A 121 -6.20 -14.84 20.72
CA GLY A 121 -6.54 -16.12 21.35
C GLY A 121 -6.13 -17.35 20.53
N VAL A 122 -5.02 -17.27 19.77
CA VAL A 122 -4.57 -18.33 18.85
C VAL A 122 -3.06 -18.62 18.94
N PRO A 123 -2.61 -19.87 18.68
CA PRO A 123 -1.19 -20.21 18.59
C PRO A 123 -0.61 -19.89 17.20
N ILE A 124 0.04 -18.72 17.09
CA ILE A 124 0.70 -18.25 15.87
C ILE A 124 2.01 -19.02 15.67
N GLY A 125 2.83 -19.11 16.72
CA GLY A 125 4.15 -19.72 16.72
C GLY A 125 5.25 -18.82 16.13
N LEU A 126 6.44 -18.88 16.73
CA LEU A 126 7.59 -18.01 16.44
C LEU A 126 8.27 -18.24 15.07
N GLN A 127 7.77 -19.15 14.24
CA GLN A 127 8.34 -19.50 12.93
C GLN A 127 7.35 -19.21 11.79
N PRO A 128 7.81 -18.77 10.61
CA PRO A 128 7.00 -18.77 9.39
C PRO A 128 6.52 -20.19 9.05
N LYS A 129 5.24 -20.32 8.70
CA LYS A 129 4.63 -21.57 8.21
C LYS A 129 4.57 -21.64 6.68
N PHE A 130 5.00 -20.58 5.99
CA PHE A 130 5.14 -20.52 4.54
C PHE A 130 6.56 -20.10 4.13
N THR A 131 6.91 -20.37 2.88
CA THR A 131 8.17 -19.96 2.24
C THR A 131 7.91 -18.82 1.26
N SER A 132 8.29 -17.60 1.63
CA SER A 132 8.22 -16.43 0.76
C SER A 132 9.16 -16.54 -0.45
N ARG A 133 8.88 -15.75 -1.49
CA ARG A 133 9.68 -15.66 -2.71
C ARG A 133 11.12 -15.28 -2.39
N ALA A 134 11.34 -14.31 -1.50
CA ALA A 134 12.68 -13.91 -1.06
C ALA A 134 13.44 -15.04 -0.34
N ARG A 135 12.75 -15.84 0.49
CA ARG A 135 13.34 -17.02 1.15
C ARG A 135 13.70 -18.13 0.15
N LEU A 136 12.90 -18.34 -0.90
CA LEU A 136 13.21 -19.31 -1.96
C LEU A 136 14.19 -18.78 -3.02
N ALA A 137 14.30 -17.47 -3.17
CA ALA A 137 15.28 -16.80 -4.02
C ALA A 137 16.71 -17.03 -3.50
N GLY A 138 16.88 -17.03 -2.17
CA GLY A 138 18.16 -17.21 -1.49
C GLY A 138 18.88 -15.89 -1.14
N GLY A 139 18.17 -14.76 -1.18
CA GLY A 139 18.73 -13.42 -0.99
C GLY A 139 18.51 -12.53 -2.23
N SER A 140 19.47 -11.64 -2.50
CA SER A 140 19.46 -10.69 -3.60
C SER A 140 20.44 -11.06 -4.73
N GLY A 141 20.18 -10.59 -5.95
CA GLY A 141 21.09 -10.72 -7.10
C GLY A 141 20.48 -11.50 -8.26
N GLU A 142 21.29 -11.81 -9.28
CA GLU A 142 20.83 -12.36 -10.56
C GLU A 142 19.93 -13.60 -10.43
N ALA A 143 20.33 -14.59 -9.62
CA ALA A 143 19.57 -15.83 -9.40
C ALA A 143 18.29 -15.66 -8.56
N ALA A 144 18.13 -14.50 -7.90
CA ALA A 144 16.90 -14.06 -7.24
C ALA A 144 15.98 -13.35 -8.24
N ASN A 145 16.54 -12.39 -8.99
CA ASN A 145 15.83 -11.65 -10.04
C ASN A 145 15.21 -12.61 -11.06
N GLN A 146 15.98 -13.57 -11.59
CA GLN A 146 15.49 -14.61 -12.51
C GLN A 146 14.34 -15.46 -11.92
N PHE A 147 14.28 -15.63 -10.60
CA PHE A 147 13.15 -16.31 -9.95
C PHE A 147 11.93 -15.40 -9.82
N TYR A 148 12.10 -14.12 -9.47
CA TYR A 148 11.00 -13.16 -9.49
C TYR A 148 10.42 -13.01 -10.90
N GLU A 149 11.24 -12.89 -11.94
CA GLU A 149 10.82 -12.91 -13.35
C GLU A 149 10.06 -14.19 -13.72
N SER A 150 10.51 -15.36 -13.23
CA SER A 150 9.81 -16.63 -13.44
C SER A 150 8.43 -16.64 -12.76
N VAL A 151 8.30 -16.05 -11.56
CA VAL A 151 7.03 -15.89 -10.85
C VAL A 151 6.11 -14.90 -11.57
N HIS A 152 6.63 -13.76 -12.03
CA HIS A 152 5.84 -12.79 -12.80
C HIS A 152 5.31 -13.40 -14.10
N ARG A 153 6.14 -14.13 -14.85
CA ARG A 153 5.71 -14.85 -16.06
C ARG A 153 4.66 -15.94 -15.78
N ALA A 154 4.82 -16.71 -14.69
CA ALA A 154 3.86 -17.72 -14.27
C ALA A 154 2.55 -17.14 -13.67
N ALA A 155 2.52 -15.84 -13.35
CA ALA A 155 1.32 -15.13 -12.92
C ALA A 155 0.60 -14.40 -14.07
N ALA A 156 1.28 -14.17 -15.20
CA ALA A 156 0.80 -13.33 -16.30
C ALA A 156 0.08 -14.11 -17.43
N ALA A 157 0.26 -15.44 -17.51
CA ALA A 157 -0.35 -16.30 -18.53
C ALA A 157 -0.51 -17.75 -18.02
N PRO A 158 -1.43 -18.55 -18.59
CA PRO A 158 -1.58 -19.96 -18.25
C PRO A 158 -0.31 -20.79 -18.47
N TRP A 159 -0.04 -21.76 -17.59
CA TRP A 159 1.17 -22.61 -17.63
C TRP A 159 0.93 -24.01 -17.04
N LYS A 160 1.80 -24.98 -17.32
CA LYS A 160 1.78 -26.35 -16.78
C LYS A 160 2.93 -26.58 -15.82
N ARG A 161 2.78 -27.52 -14.86
CA ARG A 161 3.82 -27.87 -13.86
C ARG A 161 5.25 -28.02 -14.39
N GLU A 162 5.39 -28.50 -15.63
CA GLU A 162 6.66 -28.73 -16.34
C GLU A 162 7.34 -27.45 -16.87
N ASP A 163 6.60 -26.37 -17.14
CA ASP A 163 7.12 -25.12 -17.73
C ASP A 163 7.99 -24.32 -16.74
N PHE A 164 7.64 -24.33 -15.45
CA PHE A 164 8.32 -23.57 -14.41
C PHE A 164 8.65 -24.42 -13.15
N PRO A 165 9.60 -25.38 -13.22
CA PRO A 165 9.84 -26.33 -12.12
C PRO A 165 10.22 -25.69 -10.76
N ARG A 166 10.94 -24.55 -10.76
CA ARG A 166 11.27 -23.81 -9.51
C ARG A 166 10.03 -23.13 -8.92
N VAL A 167 9.05 -22.76 -9.74
CA VAL A 167 7.75 -22.21 -9.31
C VAL A 167 6.83 -23.33 -8.82
N GLN A 168 6.82 -24.51 -9.46
CA GLN A 168 6.09 -25.65 -8.91
C GLN A 168 6.64 -26.08 -7.54
N ALA A 169 7.97 -26.12 -7.39
CA ALA A 169 8.61 -26.39 -6.11
C ALA A 169 8.30 -25.31 -5.04
N TRP A 170 7.89 -24.11 -5.45
CA TRP A 170 7.40 -23.06 -4.55
C TRP A 170 5.95 -23.32 -4.10
N LEU A 171 5.05 -23.70 -5.04
CA LEU A 171 3.67 -24.06 -4.72
C LEU A 171 3.60 -25.28 -3.79
N GLU A 172 4.35 -26.35 -4.09
CA GLU A 172 4.36 -27.58 -3.27
C GLU A 172 4.83 -27.34 -1.83
N ARG A 173 5.81 -26.45 -1.62
CA ARG A 173 6.30 -26.06 -0.28
C ARG A 173 5.31 -25.21 0.51
N ASN A 174 4.30 -24.66 -0.15
CA ASN A 174 3.33 -23.73 0.43
C ASN A 174 1.90 -24.29 0.47
N LYS A 175 1.65 -25.51 -0.03
CA LYS A 175 0.29 -26.07 -0.19
C LYS A 175 -0.54 -26.12 1.11
N GLU A 176 0.09 -26.42 2.24
CA GLU A 176 -0.56 -26.46 3.56
C GLU A 176 -0.92 -25.04 4.04
N ALA A 177 0.02 -24.10 3.94
CA ALA A 177 -0.20 -22.69 4.25
C ALA A 177 -1.30 -22.09 3.34
N LEU A 178 -1.29 -22.42 2.04
CA LEU A 178 -2.32 -22.00 1.09
C LEU A 178 -3.70 -22.57 1.43
N ALA A 179 -3.79 -23.86 1.76
CA ALA A 179 -5.06 -24.46 2.18
C ALA A 179 -5.62 -23.77 3.46
N ALA A 180 -4.75 -23.46 4.42
CA ALA A 180 -5.11 -22.73 5.63
C ALA A 180 -5.52 -21.26 5.34
N GLY A 181 -4.82 -20.57 4.43
CA GLY A 181 -5.16 -19.20 4.00
C GLY A 181 -6.47 -19.14 3.21
N THR A 182 -6.72 -20.07 2.29
CA THR A 182 -8.00 -20.23 1.59
C THR A 182 -9.14 -20.55 2.56
N ALA A 183 -8.89 -21.30 3.64
CA ALA A 183 -9.88 -21.50 4.70
C ALA A 183 -10.10 -20.23 5.54
N ALA A 184 -9.05 -19.47 5.86
CA ALA A 184 -9.15 -18.20 6.57
C ALA A 184 -9.97 -17.16 5.77
N ALA A 185 -9.69 -17.01 4.47
CA ALA A 185 -10.36 -16.04 3.58
C ALA A 185 -11.88 -16.24 3.46
N LYS A 186 -12.39 -17.44 3.75
CA LYS A 186 -13.84 -17.75 3.76
C LYS A 186 -14.58 -17.31 5.02
N ARG A 187 -13.86 -16.81 6.05
CA ARG A 187 -14.47 -16.26 7.27
C ARG A 187 -15.20 -14.93 6.97
N PRO A 188 -16.27 -14.59 7.71
CA PRO A 188 -17.14 -13.46 7.37
C PRO A 188 -16.66 -12.08 7.86
N LYS A 189 -15.72 -12.00 8.82
CA LYS A 189 -15.28 -10.74 9.45
C LYS A 189 -13.76 -10.68 9.55
N ALA A 190 -13.16 -9.51 9.68
CA ALA A 190 -11.73 -9.36 9.93
C ALA A 190 -11.42 -8.28 10.97
N PHE A 191 -10.64 -8.65 11.99
CA PHE A 191 -10.05 -7.70 12.94
C PHE A 191 -8.65 -8.16 13.38
N ALA A 192 -7.64 -7.34 13.12
CA ALA A 192 -6.30 -7.49 13.65
C ALA A 192 -6.12 -6.51 14.84
N PRO A 193 -5.88 -7.01 16.06
CA PRO A 193 -5.67 -6.16 17.22
C PRO A 193 -4.45 -5.24 17.08
N VAL A 194 -4.58 -4.02 17.56
CA VAL A 194 -3.43 -3.17 17.89
C VAL A 194 -2.78 -3.76 19.14
N VAL A 195 -1.47 -4.02 19.08
CA VAL A 195 -0.70 -4.56 20.22
C VAL A 195 0.38 -3.55 20.63
N ASP A 196 0.43 -3.28 21.94
CA ASP A 196 1.45 -2.45 22.60
C ASP A 196 2.80 -3.19 22.60
N TRP A 197 3.55 -3.04 21.50
CA TRP A 197 4.96 -3.45 21.36
C TRP A 197 5.61 -2.87 20.10
N PRO A 198 6.84 -2.31 20.15
CA PRO A 198 7.72 -2.13 21.31
C PRO A 198 7.44 -0.83 22.09
N LYS A 199 6.45 -0.05 21.66
CA LYS A 199 6.02 1.20 22.29
C LYS A 199 4.47 1.22 22.34
N PRO A 200 3.86 1.94 23.30
CA PRO A 200 2.41 1.93 23.49
C PRO A 200 1.64 2.78 22.47
N GLU A 201 2.33 3.58 21.65
CA GLU A 201 1.68 4.45 20.68
C GLU A 201 1.11 3.70 19.47
N VAL A 202 -0.15 3.99 19.14
CA VAL A 202 -0.86 3.56 17.94
C VAL A 202 -0.05 3.84 16.66
N ALA A 203 0.61 4.99 16.58
CA ALA A 203 1.46 5.37 15.44
C ALA A 203 2.73 4.50 15.27
N GLY A 204 3.11 3.72 16.31
CA GLY A 204 4.20 2.75 16.26
C GLY A 204 3.77 1.32 15.92
N ALA A 205 2.48 1.07 15.67
CA ALA A 205 1.94 -0.28 15.49
C ALA A 205 2.48 -1.00 14.25
N LEU A 206 3.19 -2.12 14.46
CA LEU A 206 3.76 -2.92 13.38
C LEU A 206 2.67 -3.73 12.62
N LEU A 207 2.72 -3.69 11.28
CA LEU A 207 1.76 -4.36 10.39
C LEU A 207 2.37 -5.51 9.51
N PRO A 208 3.22 -6.42 10.03
CA PRO A 208 3.92 -7.43 9.21
C PRO A 208 2.97 -8.40 8.49
N HIS A 209 1.87 -8.77 9.16
CA HIS A 209 0.80 -9.62 8.60
C HIS A 209 0.20 -9.09 7.28
N VAL A 210 0.25 -7.78 7.06
CA VAL A 210 -0.22 -7.11 5.84
C VAL A 210 0.72 -7.36 4.66
N GLN A 211 2.04 -7.40 4.88
CA GLN A 211 3.01 -7.72 3.83
C GLN A 211 2.97 -9.21 3.46
N ALA A 212 2.86 -10.10 4.44
CA ALA A 212 2.71 -11.53 4.23
C ALA A 212 1.49 -11.90 3.35
N CYS A 213 0.40 -11.13 3.42
CA CYS A 213 -0.76 -11.30 2.53
C CYS A 213 -0.44 -11.05 1.04
N ARG A 214 0.57 -10.23 0.71
CA ARG A 214 1.01 -10.02 -0.69
C ARG A 214 1.69 -11.28 -1.24
N GLU A 215 2.47 -11.98 -0.44
CA GLU A 215 3.10 -13.25 -0.84
C GLU A 215 2.06 -14.35 -1.10
N PHE A 216 1.00 -14.40 -0.30
CA PHE A 216 -0.16 -15.26 -0.53
C PHE A 216 -0.89 -14.92 -1.83
N ALA A 217 -1.08 -13.64 -2.14
CA ALA A 217 -1.67 -13.23 -3.41
C ALA A 217 -0.84 -13.71 -4.61
N TRP A 218 0.49 -13.58 -4.57
CA TRP A 218 1.36 -14.12 -5.61
C TRP A 218 1.29 -15.65 -5.73
N LEU A 219 1.25 -16.39 -4.60
CA LEU A 219 1.09 -17.84 -4.60
C LEU A 219 -0.24 -18.27 -5.27
N LEU A 220 -1.35 -17.63 -4.89
CA LEU A 220 -2.69 -17.93 -5.39
C LEU A 220 -2.85 -17.55 -6.87
N THR A 221 -2.37 -16.36 -7.29
CA THR A 221 -2.41 -15.94 -8.69
C THR A 221 -1.59 -16.88 -9.59
N VAL A 222 -0.40 -17.30 -9.14
CA VAL A 222 0.44 -18.28 -9.86
C VAL A 222 -0.21 -19.66 -9.94
N ARG A 223 -0.85 -20.12 -8.85
CA ARG A 223 -1.59 -21.40 -8.85
C ARG A 223 -2.86 -21.35 -9.71
N ALA A 224 -3.56 -20.21 -9.73
CA ALA A 224 -4.71 -20.02 -10.62
C ALA A 224 -4.31 -20.13 -12.10
N MET A 225 -3.18 -19.54 -12.50
CA MET A 225 -2.66 -19.66 -13.86
C MET A 225 -2.13 -21.06 -14.20
N GLN A 226 -1.67 -21.83 -13.21
CA GLN A 226 -1.45 -23.27 -13.39
C GLN A 226 -2.77 -24.00 -13.67
N SER A 227 -3.79 -23.76 -12.83
CA SER A 227 -5.10 -24.40 -12.97
C SER A 227 -5.73 -24.10 -14.34
N VAL A 228 -5.64 -22.87 -14.87
CA VAL A 228 -6.07 -22.57 -16.25
C VAL A 228 -5.22 -23.34 -17.28
N GLY A 229 -3.90 -23.40 -17.13
CA GLY A 229 -3.01 -24.11 -18.07
C GLY A 229 -3.15 -25.64 -18.05
N GLU A 230 -3.74 -26.19 -16.98
CA GLU A 230 -4.07 -27.60 -16.82
C GLU A 230 -5.57 -27.92 -17.09
N GLY A 231 -6.39 -26.89 -17.35
CA GLY A 231 -7.81 -27.02 -17.69
C GLY A 231 -8.79 -27.03 -16.51
N ASP A 232 -8.30 -26.84 -15.27
CA ASP A 232 -9.12 -26.74 -14.06
C ASP A 232 -9.62 -25.30 -13.84
N SER A 233 -10.68 -24.94 -14.56
CA SER A 233 -11.30 -23.61 -14.53
C SER A 233 -11.82 -23.24 -13.13
N ASP A 234 -12.37 -24.18 -12.37
CA ASP A 234 -12.98 -23.86 -11.07
C ASP A 234 -11.95 -23.79 -9.94
N ALA A 235 -10.85 -24.56 -9.97
CA ALA A 235 -9.72 -24.31 -9.06
C ALA A 235 -9.08 -22.95 -9.33
N ALA A 236 -8.92 -22.55 -10.60
CA ALA A 236 -8.43 -21.22 -10.94
C ALA A 236 -9.32 -20.10 -10.39
N TRP A 237 -10.64 -20.23 -10.58
CA TRP A 237 -11.61 -19.27 -10.07
C TRP A 237 -11.61 -19.20 -8.52
N ALA A 238 -11.54 -20.35 -7.84
CA ALA A 238 -11.51 -20.41 -6.38
C ALA A 238 -10.27 -19.72 -5.78
N ASP A 239 -9.12 -19.79 -6.45
CA ASP A 239 -7.89 -19.09 -6.03
C ASP A 239 -7.97 -17.59 -6.24
N LEU A 240 -8.43 -17.14 -7.42
CA LEU A 240 -8.63 -15.72 -7.71
C LEU A 240 -9.60 -15.09 -6.70
N MET A 241 -10.73 -15.74 -6.46
CA MET A 241 -11.71 -15.33 -5.45
C MET A 241 -11.19 -15.44 -4.01
N THR A 242 -10.16 -16.24 -3.74
CA THR A 242 -9.46 -16.21 -2.45
C THR A 242 -8.68 -14.90 -2.30
N VAL A 243 -7.98 -14.42 -3.33
CA VAL A 243 -7.24 -13.15 -3.28
C VAL A 243 -8.19 -11.95 -3.09
N TYR A 244 -9.32 -11.89 -3.80
CA TYR A 244 -10.30 -10.82 -3.62
C TYR A 244 -10.98 -10.84 -2.25
N ARG A 245 -11.25 -12.02 -1.67
CA ARG A 245 -11.71 -12.16 -0.28
C ARG A 245 -10.65 -11.69 0.71
N MET A 246 -9.39 -12.06 0.53
CA MET A 246 -8.27 -11.56 1.34
C MET A 246 -8.14 -10.03 1.24
N ALA A 247 -8.31 -9.44 0.06
CA ALA A 247 -8.30 -7.99 -0.11
C ALA A 247 -9.40 -7.32 0.73
N GLY A 248 -10.65 -7.81 0.66
CA GLY A 248 -11.76 -7.30 1.47
C GLY A 248 -11.60 -7.48 2.99
N HIS A 249 -10.79 -8.44 3.43
CA HIS A 249 -10.43 -8.63 4.85
C HIS A 249 -9.28 -7.75 5.31
N VAL A 250 -8.26 -7.56 4.49
CA VAL A 250 -7.20 -6.57 4.74
C VAL A 250 -7.82 -5.17 4.79
N GLU A 251 -8.72 -4.86 3.87
CA GLU A 251 -9.44 -3.59 3.77
C GLU A 251 -10.26 -3.22 5.01
N GLN A 252 -10.62 -4.16 5.89
CA GLN A 252 -11.29 -3.87 7.17
C GLN A 252 -10.35 -3.29 8.24
N GLY A 253 -9.03 -3.20 7.97
CA GLY A 253 -8.03 -2.58 8.82
C GLY A 253 -8.29 -1.09 9.13
N TRP A 254 -7.40 -0.49 9.93
CA TRP A 254 -7.61 0.83 10.54
C TRP A 254 -6.58 1.89 10.11
N THR A 255 -5.55 1.55 9.33
CA THR A 255 -4.64 2.54 8.70
C THR A 255 -4.79 2.60 7.18
N MET A 256 -4.15 3.59 6.55
CA MET A 256 -4.01 3.65 5.09
C MET A 256 -3.14 2.51 4.51
N VAL A 257 -2.23 1.90 5.30
CA VAL A 257 -1.31 0.84 4.85
C VAL A 257 -2.07 -0.44 4.48
N GLU A 258 -3.10 -0.81 5.25
CA GLU A 258 -4.02 -1.88 4.89
C GLU A 258 -4.78 -1.55 3.60
N LEU A 259 -5.32 -0.33 3.45
CA LEU A 259 -6.02 0.09 2.23
C LEU A 259 -5.13 0.00 0.98
N PHE A 260 -3.94 0.59 1.03
CA PHE A 260 -2.95 0.47 -0.06
C PHE A 260 -2.60 -0.98 -0.37
N THR A 261 -2.59 -1.86 0.63
CA THR A 261 -2.29 -3.28 0.43
C THR A 261 -3.49 -4.07 -0.10
N ALA A 262 -4.71 -3.78 0.33
CA ALA A 262 -5.93 -4.36 -0.24
C ALA A 262 -6.09 -3.98 -1.73
N ILE A 263 -5.78 -2.73 -2.10
CA ILE A 263 -5.69 -2.31 -3.51
C ILE A 263 -4.60 -3.11 -4.23
N ALA A 264 -3.39 -3.23 -3.65
CA ALA A 264 -2.30 -4.00 -4.27
C ALA A 264 -2.64 -5.49 -4.46
N LEU A 265 -3.38 -6.13 -3.53
CA LEU A 265 -3.87 -7.50 -3.66
C LEU A 265 -4.80 -7.65 -4.89
N ARG A 266 -5.72 -6.70 -5.09
CA ARG A 266 -6.61 -6.66 -6.27
C ARG A 266 -5.80 -6.48 -7.56
N THR A 267 -4.83 -5.56 -7.58
CA THR A 267 -3.93 -5.35 -8.73
C THR A 267 -3.10 -6.61 -9.07
N ILE A 268 -2.68 -7.41 -8.09
CA ILE A 268 -1.97 -8.68 -8.33
C ILE A 268 -2.87 -9.74 -8.97
N ALA A 269 -4.15 -9.81 -8.58
CA ALA A 269 -5.09 -10.81 -9.10
C ALA A 269 -5.72 -10.45 -10.47
N GLN A 270 -5.96 -9.16 -10.73
CA GLN A 270 -6.72 -8.71 -11.90
C GLN A 270 -6.21 -9.24 -13.26
N PRO A 271 -4.90 -9.22 -13.59
CA PRO A 271 -4.41 -9.76 -14.86
C PRO A 271 -4.78 -11.24 -15.05
N ALA A 272 -4.73 -12.02 -13.96
CA ALA A 272 -5.09 -13.44 -13.98
C ALA A 272 -6.61 -13.66 -14.07
N VAL A 273 -7.46 -12.74 -13.61
CA VAL A 273 -8.91 -12.76 -13.91
C VAL A 273 -9.15 -12.53 -15.41
N VAL A 274 -8.39 -11.66 -16.05
CA VAL A 274 -8.49 -11.39 -17.50
C VAL A 274 -8.00 -12.61 -18.31
N GLN A 275 -6.91 -13.25 -17.88
CA GLN A 275 -6.45 -14.51 -18.47
C GLN A 275 -7.48 -15.63 -18.27
N TYR A 276 -8.12 -15.70 -17.10
CA TYR A 276 -9.21 -16.63 -16.84
C TYR A 276 -10.38 -16.44 -17.81
N LEU A 277 -10.88 -15.20 -17.96
CA LEU A 277 -11.94 -14.87 -18.92
C LEU A 277 -11.55 -15.26 -20.37
N SER A 278 -10.29 -15.03 -20.73
CA SER A 278 -9.74 -15.30 -22.08
C SER A 278 -9.56 -16.79 -22.42
N HIS A 279 -9.61 -17.69 -21.43
CA HIS A 279 -9.35 -19.13 -21.62
C HIS A 279 -10.45 -20.04 -21.06
N THR A 280 -11.46 -19.50 -20.38
CA THR A 280 -12.56 -20.29 -19.82
C THR A 280 -13.64 -20.59 -20.86
N ASN A 281 -14.12 -21.83 -20.87
CA ASN A 281 -15.27 -22.31 -21.64
C ASN A 281 -16.60 -22.15 -20.86
N ALA A 282 -16.63 -21.28 -19.85
CA ALA A 282 -17.82 -21.00 -19.06
C ALA A 282 -18.88 -20.27 -19.90
N SER A 283 -20.13 -20.70 -19.77
CA SER A 283 -21.30 -20.09 -20.43
C SER A 283 -21.57 -18.66 -19.95
N ALA A 284 -22.40 -17.92 -20.69
CA ALA A 284 -22.83 -16.57 -20.33
C ALA A 284 -23.43 -16.49 -18.91
N GLU A 285 -24.16 -17.52 -18.49
CA GLU A 285 -24.81 -17.63 -17.18
C GLU A 285 -23.81 -17.93 -16.06
N GLU A 286 -22.81 -18.78 -16.31
CA GLU A 286 -21.72 -19.04 -15.37
C GLU A 286 -20.78 -17.83 -15.23
N LEU A 287 -20.51 -17.13 -16.33
CA LEU A 287 -19.74 -15.89 -16.35
C LEU A 287 -20.47 -14.76 -15.60
N GLN A 288 -21.80 -14.66 -15.73
CA GLN A 288 -22.61 -13.75 -14.93
C GLN A 288 -22.54 -14.09 -13.44
N ALA A 289 -22.72 -15.37 -13.06
CA ALA A 289 -22.63 -15.79 -11.67
C ALA A 289 -21.23 -15.53 -11.05
N LYS A 290 -20.16 -15.71 -11.84
CA LYS A 290 -18.79 -15.37 -11.46
C LYS A 290 -18.58 -13.85 -11.34
N TRP A 291 -19.20 -13.03 -12.19
CA TRP A 291 -19.23 -11.57 -11.98
C TRP A 291 -19.97 -11.19 -10.70
N ASP A 292 -21.14 -11.78 -10.43
CA ASP A 292 -21.96 -11.46 -9.26
C ASP A 292 -21.25 -11.87 -7.94
N GLU A 293 -20.41 -12.90 -7.96
CA GLU A 293 -19.53 -13.27 -6.83
C GLU A 293 -18.37 -12.25 -6.62
N LEU A 294 -17.81 -11.71 -7.70
CA LEU A 294 -16.63 -10.84 -7.70
C LEU A 294 -16.95 -9.36 -7.49
N ALA A 295 -18.05 -8.85 -8.07
CA ALA A 295 -18.38 -7.43 -8.10
C ALA A 295 -18.41 -6.75 -6.71
N PRO A 296 -18.93 -7.37 -5.62
CA PRO A 296 -18.89 -6.79 -4.27
C PRO A 296 -17.46 -6.65 -3.70
N LEU A 297 -16.50 -7.42 -4.21
CA LEU A 297 -15.11 -7.43 -3.74
C LEU A 297 -14.15 -6.66 -4.67
N ALA A 298 -14.55 -6.41 -5.93
CA ALA A 298 -13.72 -5.78 -6.95
C ALA A 298 -13.36 -4.31 -6.64
N ARG A 299 -14.27 -3.57 -6.01
CA ARG A 299 -14.10 -2.14 -5.67
C ARG A 299 -13.52 -2.00 -4.25
N SER A 300 -12.65 -1.01 -4.04
CA SER A 300 -12.08 -0.69 -2.71
C SER A 300 -12.89 0.35 -1.94
N ARG A 301 -12.90 0.27 -0.61
CA ARG A 301 -13.54 1.31 0.23
C ARG A 301 -12.72 2.63 0.15
N PRO A 302 -13.35 3.81 0.14
CA PRO A 302 -12.62 5.08 0.00
C PRO A 302 -11.68 5.40 1.18
N PHE A 303 -10.55 6.06 0.90
CA PHE A 303 -9.57 6.44 1.94
C PHE A 303 -10.11 7.36 3.03
N PHE A 304 -11.14 8.18 2.78
CA PHE A 304 -11.70 9.04 3.84
C PHE A 304 -12.22 8.22 5.04
N THR A 305 -12.56 6.94 4.84
CA THR A 305 -13.08 6.03 5.88
C THR A 305 -12.08 5.71 6.99
N VAL A 306 -10.76 5.93 6.79
CA VAL A 306 -9.75 5.76 7.86
C VAL A 306 -9.32 7.08 8.51
N LEU A 307 -9.79 8.24 8.06
CA LEU A 307 -9.39 9.53 8.64
C LEU A 307 -9.77 9.66 10.13
N GLU A 308 -10.81 8.97 10.59
CA GLU A 308 -11.14 8.93 12.02
C GLU A 308 -10.13 8.13 12.86
N THR A 309 -9.65 7.00 12.36
CA THR A 309 -8.68 6.14 13.08
C THR A 309 -7.25 6.68 12.95
N ASP A 310 -6.93 7.29 11.80
CA ASP A 310 -5.70 8.04 11.55
C ASP A 310 -5.59 9.28 12.47
N ARG A 311 -6.69 10.03 12.67
CA ARG A 311 -6.77 11.13 13.64
C ARG A 311 -6.52 10.67 15.09
N LEU A 312 -6.90 9.45 15.46
CA LEU A 312 -6.56 8.88 16.78
C LEU A 312 -5.07 8.55 16.88
N ALA A 313 -4.45 8.03 15.81
CA ALA A 313 -3.00 7.80 15.75
C ALA A 313 -2.21 9.12 15.84
N TYR A 314 -2.68 10.18 15.17
CA TYR A 314 -2.15 11.55 15.33
C TYR A 314 -2.24 12.04 16.78
N ALA A 315 -3.42 11.94 17.39
CA ALA A 315 -3.64 12.44 18.74
C ALA A 315 -2.78 11.71 19.78
N ASP A 316 -2.61 10.39 19.61
CA ASP A 316 -1.71 9.58 20.42
C ASP A 316 -0.25 10.00 20.25
N ALA A 317 0.25 10.07 19.00
CA ALA A 317 1.61 10.49 18.68
C ALA A 317 1.96 11.90 19.22
N VAL A 318 1.00 12.83 19.19
CA VAL A 318 1.15 14.15 19.81
C VAL A 318 1.25 14.04 21.34
N THR A 319 0.40 13.24 22.00
CA THR A 319 0.53 13.05 23.46
C THR A 319 1.80 12.31 23.85
N ALA A 320 2.30 11.38 23.03
CA ALA A 320 3.55 10.68 23.23
C ALA A 320 4.77 11.61 23.08
N PHE A 321 4.77 12.48 22.07
CA PHE A 321 5.79 13.51 21.90
C PHE A 321 5.79 14.49 23.07
N CYS A 322 4.64 15.11 23.38
CA CYS A 322 4.52 16.09 24.45
C CYS A 322 4.78 15.49 25.84
N SER A 323 4.45 14.21 26.08
CA SER A 323 4.78 13.52 27.35
C SER A 323 6.27 13.20 27.51
N GLY A 324 7.02 13.14 26.41
CA GLY A 324 8.42 12.68 26.37
C GLY A 324 8.59 11.17 26.20
N SER A 325 7.54 10.45 25.76
CA SER A 325 7.57 9.00 25.49
C SER A 325 8.31 8.65 24.20
N CYS A 326 8.24 9.54 23.21
CA CYS A 326 8.98 9.42 21.95
C CYS A 326 9.59 10.76 21.55
N SER A 327 10.74 10.72 20.86
CA SER A 327 11.37 11.91 20.29
C SER A 327 10.82 12.21 18.89
N MET A 328 11.02 13.44 18.41
CA MET A 328 10.73 13.80 17.02
C MET A 328 11.51 12.92 16.03
N ARG A 329 12.70 12.41 16.40
CA ARG A 329 13.49 11.48 15.57
C ARG A 329 12.78 10.12 15.41
N ASP A 330 12.12 9.63 16.46
CA ASP A 330 11.34 8.39 16.39
C ASP A 330 10.16 8.52 15.43
N ILE A 331 9.43 9.64 15.50
CA ILE A 331 8.24 9.91 14.69
C ILE A 331 8.61 10.06 13.21
N VAL A 332 9.67 10.82 12.91
CA VAL A 332 10.20 10.94 11.55
C VAL A 332 10.73 9.59 11.03
N GLY A 333 11.35 8.77 11.88
CA GLY A 333 11.80 7.42 11.53
C GLY A 333 10.66 6.49 11.11
N LEU A 334 9.58 6.44 11.91
CA LEU A 334 8.37 5.67 11.60
C LEU A 334 7.78 6.06 10.23
N TYR A 335 7.70 7.37 9.94
CA TYR A 335 7.21 7.85 8.65
C TYR A 335 8.16 7.51 7.49
N TYR A 336 9.49 7.61 7.69
CA TYR A 336 10.47 7.30 6.66
C TYR A 336 10.43 5.82 6.26
N ASP A 337 10.34 4.90 7.23
CA ASP A 337 10.24 3.46 6.95
C ASP A 337 8.95 3.09 6.19
N LEU A 338 7.82 3.78 6.48
CA LEU A 338 6.58 3.65 5.70
C LEU A 338 6.72 4.20 4.27
N SER A 339 7.63 5.16 4.04
CA SER A 339 7.89 5.74 2.72
C SER A 339 8.90 4.94 1.86
N ALA A 340 9.58 3.94 2.45
CA ALA A 340 10.73 3.23 1.88
C ALA A 340 10.37 2.26 0.73
N GLY A 341 9.92 2.82 -0.40
CA GLY A 341 9.56 2.12 -1.62
C GLY A 341 10.02 2.82 -2.90
N ARG A 342 11.07 3.64 -2.83
CA ARG A 342 11.75 4.30 -3.94
C ARG A 342 13.26 4.14 -3.82
N ASP A 343 13.97 4.19 -4.94
CA ASP A 343 15.39 4.58 -4.91
C ASP A 343 15.50 5.99 -4.31
N PRO A 344 16.38 6.23 -3.32
CA PRO A 344 16.51 7.55 -2.71
C PRO A 344 17.06 8.54 -3.74
N SER A 345 16.35 9.65 -3.92
CA SER A 345 16.78 10.73 -4.80
C SER A 345 18.04 11.41 -4.26
N TRP A 346 18.67 12.25 -5.08
CA TRP A 346 19.81 13.05 -4.62
C TRP A 346 19.45 14.00 -3.47
N ALA A 347 18.18 14.43 -3.39
CA ALA A 347 17.65 15.18 -2.25
C ALA A 347 17.54 14.32 -0.98
N ASP A 348 17.08 13.07 -1.10
CA ASP A 348 16.97 12.13 0.03
C ASP A 348 18.37 11.76 0.58
N ILE A 349 19.37 11.61 -0.29
CA ILE A 349 20.76 11.35 0.11
C ILE A 349 21.37 12.58 0.83
N VAL A 350 20.98 13.80 0.46
CA VAL A 350 21.39 15.03 1.16
C VAL A 350 20.62 15.19 2.49
N SER A 351 19.32 14.86 2.52
CA SER A 351 18.50 14.85 3.73
C SER A 351 19.05 13.87 4.78
N ASN A 352 19.44 12.67 4.35
CA ASN A 352 20.10 11.67 5.18
C ASN A 352 21.48 12.14 5.73
N ARG A 353 22.11 13.16 5.15
CA ARG A 353 23.30 13.83 5.73
C ARG A 353 22.95 14.99 6.66
N LEU A 354 21.81 15.65 6.47
CA LEU A 354 21.30 16.71 7.36
C LEU A 354 20.79 16.15 8.70
N ALA A 355 20.23 14.93 8.67
CA ALA A 355 19.73 14.20 9.84
C ALA A 355 20.75 14.00 10.98
N GLN A 356 22.06 14.11 10.69
CA GLN A 356 23.14 13.86 11.65
C GLN A 356 23.77 15.14 12.26
N GLY A 357 23.25 16.35 11.95
CA GLY A 357 23.87 17.61 12.39
C GLY A 357 22.93 18.71 12.85
N THR A 358 21.88 19.02 12.08
CA THR A 358 20.97 20.15 12.39
C THR A 358 19.60 19.72 12.90
N ALA A 359 19.17 18.49 12.57
CA ALA A 359 17.88 17.94 13.00
C ALA A 359 17.71 17.94 14.53
N ASP A 360 18.76 17.63 15.29
CA ASP A 360 18.73 17.62 16.76
C ASP A 360 18.48 18.99 17.40
N ALA A 361 18.94 20.08 16.76
CA ALA A 361 18.68 21.43 17.24
C ALA A 361 17.21 21.82 17.02
N VAL A 362 16.67 21.52 15.84
CA VAL A 362 15.24 21.73 15.52
C VAL A 362 14.36 20.85 16.41
N ALA A 363 14.67 19.56 16.55
CA ALA A 363 13.93 18.64 17.41
C ALA A 363 13.90 19.12 18.87
N LYS A 364 15.02 19.63 19.41
CA LYS A 364 15.07 20.20 20.77
C LYS A 364 14.29 21.52 20.89
N ALA A 365 14.37 22.40 19.90
CA ALA A 365 13.58 23.64 19.85
C ALA A 365 12.06 23.35 19.82
N VAL A 366 11.62 22.49 18.91
CA VAL A 366 10.24 22.02 18.77
C VAL A 366 9.75 21.30 20.03
N SER A 367 10.59 20.51 20.69
CA SER A 367 10.25 19.86 21.98
C SER A 367 10.15 20.85 23.15
N ALA A 368 10.78 22.03 23.06
CA ALA A 368 10.79 23.03 24.12
C ALA A 368 9.59 23.99 24.07
N THR A 369 8.91 24.13 22.92
CA THR A 369 7.72 24.99 22.76
C THR A 369 6.40 24.23 22.60
N ALA A 370 6.41 22.89 22.61
CA ALA A 370 5.22 22.07 22.42
C ALA A 370 4.18 22.18 23.55
N ASP A 371 3.13 22.97 23.31
CA ASP A 371 1.86 22.86 24.03
C ASP A 371 0.99 21.76 23.38
N VAL A 372 0.63 20.75 24.18
CA VAL A 372 -0.13 19.58 23.71
C VAL A 372 -1.53 19.95 23.22
N ASN A 373 -2.16 20.96 23.81
CA ASN A 373 -3.54 21.34 23.52
C ASN A 373 -3.63 22.22 22.27
N VAL A 374 -2.65 23.11 22.07
CA VAL A 374 -2.48 23.85 20.80
C VAL A 374 -2.23 22.87 19.67
N THR A 375 -1.29 21.93 19.87
CA THR A 375 -0.93 20.90 18.89
C THR A 375 -2.13 20.05 18.49
N LEU A 376 -2.86 19.49 19.46
CA LEU A 376 -4.05 18.67 19.19
C LEU A 376 -5.18 19.47 18.49
N ARG A 377 -5.46 20.71 18.90
CA ARG A 377 -6.47 21.56 18.25
C ARG A 377 -6.16 21.88 16.81
N TYR A 378 -4.91 22.24 16.55
CA TYR A 378 -4.41 22.54 15.22
C TYR A 378 -4.59 21.31 14.30
N GLY A 379 -4.12 20.14 14.74
CA GLY A 379 -4.28 18.90 13.98
C GLY A 379 -5.74 18.50 13.75
N ASN A 380 -6.59 18.53 14.78
CA ASN A 380 -8.00 18.18 14.65
C ASN A 380 -8.75 19.07 13.64
N ARG A 381 -8.46 20.39 13.61
CA ARG A 381 -8.96 21.30 12.57
C ARG A 381 -8.52 20.85 11.18
N ILE A 382 -7.23 20.57 10.98
CA ILE A 382 -6.72 20.11 9.67
C ILE A 382 -7.34 18.77 9.27
N TYR A 383 -7.60 17.84 10.20
CA TYR A 383 -8.31 16.59 9.92
C TYR A 383 -9.81 16.78 9.59
N ASP A 384 -10.48 17.82 10.11
CA ASP A 384 -11.84 18.17 9.71
C ASP A 384 -11.86 18.80 8.30
N GLU A 385 -10.90 19.68 7.99
CA GLU A 385 -10.72 20.23 6.64
C GLU A 385 -10.35 19.15 5.60
N LEU A 386 -9.47 18.21 5.97
CA LEU A 386 -9.09 17.06 5.14
C LEU A 386 -10.29 16.13 4.87
N ALA A 387 -11.11 15.86 5.89
CA ALA A 387 -12.32 15.06 5.71
C ALA A 387 -13.29 15.72 4.71
N ALA A 388 -13.50 17.03 4.80
CA ALA A 388 -14.32 17.78 3.85
C ALA A 388 -13.72 17.84 2.43
N ALA A 389 -12.38 17.79 2.30
CA ALA A 389 -11.71 17.70 1.00
C ALA A 389 -11.86 16.30 0.36
N MET A 390 -11.83 15.23 1.17
CA MET A 390 -11.94 13.83 0.74
C MET A 390 -13.38 13.26 0.73
N GLU A 391 -14.39 14.07 1.05
CA GLU A 391 -15.81 13.69 1.00
C GLU A 391 -16.22 13.10 -0.38
N PRO A 392 -17.18 12.15 -0.43
CA PRO A 392 -17.65 11.53 -1.67
C PRO A 392 -17.96 12.52 -2.80
N GLY A 393 -17.38 12.26 -3.97
CA GLY A 393 -17.55 13.03 -5.21
C GLY A 393 -16.79 12.36 -6.36
N ASP A 394 -16.84 12.93 -7.56
CA ASP A 394 -16.01 12.47 -8.68
C ASP A 394 -14.52 12.83 -8.49
N HIS A 395 -13.65 12.18 -9.25
CA HIS A 395 -12.20 12.36 -9.15
C HIS A 395 -11.74 13.81 -9.32
N ARG A 396 -12.37 14.59 -10.20
CA ARG A 396 -11.97 15.97 -10.48
C ARG A 396 -12.41 16.89 -9.33
N GLU A 397 -13.56 16.62 -8.73
CA GLU A 397 -14.04 17.33 -7.55
C GLU A 397 -13.21 17.00 -6.30
N ARG A 398 -12.86 15.72 -6.08
CA ARG A 398 -11.95 15.30 -5.01
C ARG A 398 -10.56 15.91 -5.20
N THR A 399 -9.95 15.75 -6.37
CA THR A 399 -8.62 16.29 -6.69
C THR A 399 -8.55 17.82 -6.55
N ARG A 400 -9.57 18.57 -7.00
CA ARG A 400 -9.56 20.04 -6.87
C ARG A 400 -9.66 20.50 -5.41
N ARG A 401 -10.49 19.83 -4.59
CA ARG A 401 -10.60 20.14 -3.15
C ARG A 401 -9.34 19.76 -2.39
N ILE A 402 -8.75 18.60 -2.69
CA ILE A 402 -7.48 18.16 -2.12
C ILE A 402 -6.35 19.13 -2.50
N ALA A 403 -6.21 19.52 -3.76
CA ALA A 403 -5.20 20.50 -4.18
C ALA A 403 -5.39 21.88 -3.52
N ALA A 404 -6.63 22.34 -3.33
CA ALA A 404 -6.91 23.58 -2.62
C ALA A 404 -6.63 23.49 -1.10
N PHE A 405 -6.78 22.30 -0.51
CA PHE A 405 -6.42 22.00 0.87
C PHE A 405 -4.89 21.90 1.04
N GLU A 406 -4.20 21.15 0.17
CA GLU A 406 -2.73 21.03 0.17
C GLU A 406 -2.06 22.40 -0.04
N GLN A 407 -2.59 23.25 -0.94
CA GLN A 407 -2.11 24.63 -1.11
C GLN A 407 -2.36 25.48 0.14
N ARG A 408 -3.55 25.46 0.76
CA ARG A 408 -3.79 26.18 2.03
C ARG A 408 -2.82 25.74 3.13
N LEU A 409 -2.53 24.45 3.21
CA LEU A 409 -1.64 23.89 4.21
C LEU A 409 -0.18 24.30 3.97
N GLU A 410 0.27 24.38 2.72
CA GLU A 410 1.58 24.94 2.35
C GLU A 410 1.63 26.48 2.58
N ASP A 411 0.54 27.20 2.33
CA ASP A 411 0.45 28.65 2.60
C ASP A 411 0.50 28.97 4.11
N GLU A 412 -0.11 28.14 4.97
CA GLU A 412 -0.17 28.35 6.43
C GLU A 412 1.08 27.82 7.16
N ILE A 413 1.66 26.71 6.71
CA ILE A 413 2.89 26.15 7.29
C ILE A 413 4.14 26.81 6.70
N GLY A 414 4.12 27.22 5.43
CA GLY A 414 5.31 27.59 4.68
C GLY A 414 5.98 26.38 4.00
N PRO A 415 7.14 26.58 3.35
CA PRO A 415 7.79 25.58 2.50
C PRO A 415 8.45 24.43 3.29
N ILE A 416 7.63 23.48 3.76
CA ILE A 416 8.02 22.19 4.37
C ILE A 416 9.04 21.44 3.50
N THR A 417 8.90 21.58 2.18
CA THR A 417 9.73 20.97 1.14
C THR A 417 11.21 21.40 1.17
N GLY A 418 11.58 22.42 1.94
CA GLY A 418 12.96 22.93 2.08
C GLY A 418 13.85 22.26 3.14
N GLY A 419 13.33 21.31 3.93
CA GLY A 419 14.09 20.61 4.98
C GLY A 419 14.27 21.41 6.28
N THR A 420 15.27 21.06 7.10
CA THR A 420 15.41 21.58 8.48
C THR A 420 15.87 23.04 8.59
N GLY A 421 16.43 23.62 7.53
CA GLY A 421 16.96 25.00 7.53
C GLY A 421 15.88 26.07 7.70
N PRO A 422 14.82 26.09 6.87
CA PRO A 422 13.67 26.97 7.03
C PRO A 422 13.05 26.90 8.44
N LEU A 423 12.76 25.69 8.95
CA LEU A 423 12.10 25.52 10.26
C LEU A 423 12.94 26.07 11.44
N LEU A 424 14.27 25.96 11.39
CA LEU A 424 15.15 26.58 12.39
C LEU A 424 15.16 28.11 12.27
N THR A 425 15.02 28.63 11.05
CA THR A 425 14.99 30.06 10.76
C THR A 425 13.66 30.69 11.17
N GLU A 426 12.54 29.98 10.94
CA GLU A 426 11.21 30.32 11.47
C GLU A 426 11.27 30.39 13.00
N TYR A 427 11.67 29.31 13.68
CA TYR A 427 11.81 29.28 15.15
C TYR A 427 12.62 30.44 15.75
N LEU A 428 13.71 30.87 15.09
CA LEU A 428 14.58 31.95 15.57
C LEU A 428 14.07 33.36 15.27
N LEU A 429 13.07 33.52 14.40
CA LEU A 429 12.50 34.81 13.98
C LEU A 429 11.04 34.99 14.42
N SER A 430 10.33 33.90 14.69
CA SER A 430 8.96 33.88 15.22
C SER A 430 8.83 34.55 16.59
N SER A 431 7.66 35.14 16.82
CA SER A 431 7.17 35.45 18.15
C SER A 431 6.98 34.17 19.00
N ARG A 432 6.79 34.36 20.30
CA ARG A 432 6.53 33.24 21.23
C ARG A 432 5.25 32.46 20.92
N GLU A 433 4.27 33.11 20.27
CA GLU A 433 2.99 32.49 19.93
C GLU A 433 3.14 31.65 18.65
N GLU A 434 3.73 32.19 17.59
CA GLU A 434 4.06 31.44 16.35
C GLU A 434 5.00 30.25 16.63
N ALA A 435 6.00 30.43 17.51
CA ALA A 435 6.92 29.35 17.90
C ALA A 435 6.26 28.21 18.71
N ALA A 436 5.04 28.43 19.25
CA ALA A 436 4.25 27.39 19.92
C ALA A 436 3.38 26.57 18.96
N GLU A 437 3.12 27.09 17.75
CA GLU A 437 2.41 26.35 16.68
C GLU A 437 3.35 25.51 15.81
N LEU A 438 4.63 25.86 15.74
CA LEU A 438 5.65 25.11 14.97
C LEU A 438 5.64 23.58 15.22
N PRO A 439 5.47 23.05 16.45
CA PRO A 439 5.33 21.61 16.69
C PRO A 439 4.09 21.00 16.03
N ALA A 440 2.99 21.75 15.96
CA ALA A 440 1.76 21.32 15.31
C ALA A 440 1.88 21.29 13.80
N LYS A 441 2.49 22.33 13.22
CA LYS A 441 2.86 22.40 11.80
C LYS A 441 3.74 21.21 11.38
N VAL A 442 4.79 20.91 12.14
CA VAL A 442 5.67 19.75 11.89
C VAL A 442 4.92 18.42 12.05
N MET A 443 4.16 18.22 13.13
CA MET A 443 3.44 16.96 13.35
C MET A 443 2.37 16.68 12.29
N ILE A 444 1.61 17.69 11.84
CA ILE A 444 0.57 17.48 10.82
C ILE A 444 1.17 17.26 9.44
N SER A 445 2.26 17.96 9.09
CA SER A 445 2.90 17.81 7.77
C SER A 445 3.53 16.43 7.55
N LEU A 446 3.90 15.71 8.61
CA LEU A 446 4.33 14.31 8.51
C LEU A 446 3.17 13.34 8.24
N LEU A 447 1.98 13.61 8.77
CA LEU A 447 0.85 12.67 8.76
C LEU A 447 -0.19 12.94 7.67
N VAL A 448 -0.29 14.19 7.18
CA VAL A 448 -1.16 14.59 6.06
C VAL A 448 -0.44 14.55 4.71
N ALA A 449 0.87 14.28 4.68
CA ALA A 449 1.63 14.18 3.43
C ALA A 449 1.13 13.04 2.53
N GLY A 450 0.83 13.39 1.27
CA GLY A 450 0.49 12.41 0.23
C GLY A 450 -1.00 12.12 0.04
N VAL A 451 -1.91 12.95 0.58
CA VAL A 451 -3.36 12.83 0.33
C VAL A 451 -3.70 12.80 -1.16
N SER A 452 -3.09 13.66 -1.99
CA SER A 452 -3.19 13.59 -3.45
C SER A 452 -2.81 12.22 -4.05
N ARG A 453 -1.91 11.45 -3.41
CA ARG A 453 -1.54 10.09 -3.83
C ARG A 453 -2.59 9.06 -3.39
N CYS A 454 -3.22 9.24 -2.24
CA CYS A 454 -4.33 8.40 -1.78
C CYS A 454 -5.52 8.51 -2.76
N GLU A 455 -5.93 9.73 -3.10
CA GLU A 455 -6.98 9.99 -4.11
C GLU A 455 -6.64 9.36 -5.46
N LYS A 456 -5.44 9.62 -6.00
CA LYS A 456 -5.03 9.05 -7.29
C LYS A 456 -5.00 7.51 -7.25
N THR A 457 -4.59 6.90 -6.14
CA THR A 457 -4.58 5.43 -6.00
C THR A 457 -5.99 4.85 -5.85
N GLN A 458 -6.90 5.55 -5.18
CA GLN A 458 -8.32 5.19 -5.13
C GLN A 458 -8.95 5.24 -6.52
N THR A 459 -8.74 6.31 -7.29
CA THR A 459 -9.31 6.43 -8.63
C THR A 459 -8.75 5.37 -9.59
N ALA A 460 -7.46 5.00 -9.48
CA ALA A 460 -6.91 3.88 -10.22
C ALA A 460 -7.52 2.52 -9.81
N SER A 461 -7.85 2.33 -8.54
CA SER A 461 -8.59 1.15 -8.04
C SER A 461 -10.03 1.11 -8.59
N GLU A 462 -10.72 2.26 -8.58
CA GLU A 462 -12.06 2.43 -9.15
C GLU A 462 -12.05 2.16 -10.67
N ALA A 463 -11.07 2.70 -11.40
CA ALA A 463 -10.89 2.49 -12.83
C ALA A 463 -10.65 1.02 -13.17
N ARG A 464 -9.75 0.35 -12.43
CA ARG A 464 -9.49 -1.10 -12.58
C ARG A 464 -10.74 -1.95 -12.40
N ALA A 465 -11.56 -1.65 -11.39
CA ALA A 465 -12.81 -2.36 -11.16
C ALA A 465 -13.83 -2.15 -12.29
N ILE A 466 -13.91 -0.94 -12.85
CA ILE A 466 -14.77 -0.59 -14.00
C ILE A 466 -14.29 -1.26 -15.30
N VAL A 467 -12.98 -1.27 -15.54
CA VAL A 467 -12.35 -1.95 -16.68
C VAL A 467 -12.61 -3.46 -16.60
N LEU A 468 -12.56 -4.05 -15.40
CA LEU A 468 -12.88 -5.47 -15.18
C LEU A 468 -14.38 -5.78 -15.32
N GLU A 469 -15.27 -4.92 -14.80
CA GLU A 469 -16.72 -5.02 -15.04
C GLU A 469 -17.04 -5.07 -16.55
N THR A 470 -16.44 -4.14 -17.30
CA THR A 470 -16.60 -4.04 -18.75
C THR A 470 -16.07 -5.29 -19.46
N ALA A 471 -14.94 -5.86 -19.02
CA ALA A 471 -14.41 -7.11 -19.55
C ALA A 471 -15.35 -8.30 -19.32
N PHE A 472 -15.99 -8.39 -18.15
CA PHE A 472 -17.03 -9.39 -17.91
C PHE A 472 -18.24 -9.19 -18.85
N ARG A 473 -18.74 -7.96 -19.02
CA ARG A 473 -19.86 -7.68 -19.95
C ARG A 473 -19.56 -8.15 -21.36
N VAL A 474 -18.39 -7.78 -21.90
CA VAL A 474 -17.90 -8.21 -23.23
C VAL A 474 -17.83 -9.72 -23.35
N ARG A 475 -17.22 -10.41 -22.37
CA ARG A 475 -17.03 -11.87 -22.39
C ARG A 475 -18.35 -12.64 -22.24
N ILE A 476 -19.33 -12.10 -21.50
CA ILE A 476 -20.69 -12.64 -21.38
C ILE A 476 -21.46 -12.47 -22.70
N GLN A 477 -21.34 -11.31 -23.35
CA GLN A 477 -22.07 -11.05 -24.59
C GLN A 477 -21.52 -11.86 -25.78
N SER A 478 -20.22 -12.16 -25.82
CA SER A 478 -19.62 -13.01 -26.85
C SER A 478 -20.04 -14.50 -26.78
N GLU A 479 -20.59 -14.97 -25.66
CA GLU A 479 -21.25 -16.28 -25.56
C GLU A 479 -22.72 -16.24 -26.04
N ARG A 480 -23.35 -15.05 -26.03
CA ARG A 480 -24.78 -14.86 -26.36
C ARG A 480 -25.03 -14.49 -27.82
N SER A 481 -24.00 -14.08 -28.54
CA SER A 481 -24.10 -13.55 -29.91
C SER A 481 -22.77 -13.65 -30.62
N ASP A 482 -22.83 -13.79 -31.95
CA ASP A 482 -21.64 -13.80 -32.80
C ASP A 482 -20.84 -12.49 -32.64
N SER A 483 -19.63 -12.61 -32.08
CA SER A 483 -18.72 -11.51 -31.79
C SER A 483 -18.40 -10.67 -33.02
N SER A 484 -18.36 -11.30 -34.21
CA SER A 484 -18.01 -10.65 -35.47
C SER A 484 -19.08 -9.71 -36.02
N LEU A 485 -20.32 -9.79 -35.50
CA LEU A 485 -21.47 -9.00 -35.94
C LEU A 485 -21.77 -7.76 -35.07
N MET A 486 -20.97 -7.54 -34.01
CA MET A 486 -21.20 -6.49 -33.01
C MET A 486 -20.05 -5.47 -32.95
N SER A 487 -20.34 -4.23 -32.58
CA SER A 487 -19.29 -3.25 -32.28
C SER A 487 -18.66 -3.52 -30.90
N PRO A 488 -17.43 -3.00 -30.63
CA PRO A 488 -16.81 -3.10 -29.31
C PRO A 488 -17.68 -2.58 -28.16
N GLU A 489 -18.42 -1.50 -28.42
CA GLU A 489 -19.34 -0.86 -27.48
C GLU A 489 -20.61 -1.69 -27.28
N ALA A 490 -21.17 -2.24 -28.37
CA ALA A 490 -22.34 -3.10 -28.33
C ALA A 490 -22.06 -4.41 -27.56
N LEU A 491 -20.85 -4.97 -27.66
CA LEU A 491 -20.41 -6.13 -26.87
C LEU A 491 -20.34 -5.81 -25.37
N ALA A 492 -19.95 -4.60 -24.99
CA ALA A 492 -19.90 -4.18 -23.60
C ALA A 492 -21.26 -3.72 -23.03
N GLY A 493 -22.27 -3.55 -23.86
CA GLY A 493 -23.64 -3.19 -23.47
C GLY A 493 -23.80 -1.73 -23.10
N GLU A 494 -24.72 -1.04 -23.77
CA GLU A 494 -25.03 0.36 -23.50
C GLU A 494 -26.00 0.55 -22.31
N PRO A 495 -25.83 1.59 -21.47
CA PRO A 495 -24.71 2.52 -21.47
C PRO A 495 -23.42 1.89 -20.93
N LEU A 496 -22.30 2.27 -21.54
CA LEU A 496 -20.97 1.88 -21.08
C LEU A 496 -20.70 2.40 -19.66
N PRO A 497 -19.95 1.65 -18.82
CA PRO A 497 -19.48 2.12 -17.53
C PRO A 497 -18.71 3.44 -17.60
N ILE A 498 -18.76 4.23 -16.53
CA ILE A 498 -18.11 5.55 -16.47
C ILE A 498 -16.64 5.40 -16.05
N ASP A 499 -15.74 5.96 -16.85
CA ASP A 499 -14.31 6.11 -16.57
C ASP A 499 -14.10 7.19 -15.49
N PRO A 500 -13.63 6.83 -14.27
CA PRO A 500 -13.69 7.74 -13.12
C PRO A 500 -12.72 8.92 -13.22
N PHE A 501 -11.66 8.83 -14.03
CA PHE A 501 -10.76 9.97 -14.29
C PHE A 501 -11.39 11.03 -15.20
N THR A 502 -12.25 10.61 -16.15
CA THR A 502 -12.79 11.53 -17.17
C THR A 502 -14.25 11.92 -16.99
N GLY A 503 -15.03 11.12 -16.24
CA GLY A 503 -16.48 11.25 -16.16
C GLY A 503 -17.23 10.89 -17.45
N GLY A 504 -16.52 10.40 -18.48
CA GLY A 504 -17.08 9.89 -19.73
C GLY A 504 -17.21 8.36 -19.71
N PRO A 505 -17.64 7.74 -20.83
CA PRO A 505 -17.64 6.29 -20.96
C PRO A 505 -16.22 5.71 -20.97
N ILE A 506 -16.09 4.48 -20.48
CA ILE A 506 -14.87 3.67 -20.58
C ILE A 506 -14.52 3.37 -22.05
N ARG A 507 -13.23 3.24 -22.36
CA ARG A 507 -12.75 3.07 -23.74
C ARG A 507 -12.56 1.61 -24.08
N ILE A 508 -12.97 1.26 -25.30
CA ILE A 508 -12.93 -0.11 -25.82
C ILE A 508 -12.40 -0.06 -27.26
N ARG A 509 -11.52 -0.99 -27.61
CA ARG A 509 -10.92 -1.10 -28.96
C ARG A 509 -10.69 -2.56 -29.32
N ALA A 510 -11.31 -3.03 -30.41
CA ALA A 510 -10.95 -4.30 -31.03
C ALA A 510 -9.59 -4.19 -31.72
N ASN A 511 -8.83 -5.28 -31.73
CA ASN A 511 -7.57 -5.43 -32.47
C ASN A 511 -7.36 -6.90 -32.91
N GLU A 512 -6.29 -7.18 -33.66
CA GLU A 512 -5.98 -8.51 -34.21
C GLU A 512 -5.82 -9.64 -33.17
N ARG A 513 -5.80 -9.33 -31.86
CA ARG A 513 -5.65 -10.27 -30.75
C ARG A 513 -6.86 -10.33 -29.81
N GLY A 514 -7.96 -9.63 -30.13
CA GLY A 514 -9.17 -9.57 -29.32
C GLY A 514 -9.54 -8.14 -28.90
N MET A 515 -10.00 -7.96 -27.66
CA MET A 515 -10.60 -6.72 -27.18
C MET A 515 -9.77 -6.04 -26.08
N THR A 516 -9.37 -4.80 -26.31
CA THR A 516 -8.74 -3.94 -25.30
C THR A 516 -9.78 -3.06 -24.64
N VAL A 517 -9.86 -3.08 -23.31
CA VAL A 517 -10.65 -2.13 -22.50
C VAL A 517 -9.70 -1.32 -21.63
N TYR A 518 -9.89 -0.01 -21.53
CA TYR A 518 -9.02 0.84 -20.71
C TYR A 518 -9.63 2.17 -20.21
N SER A 519 -8.99 2.70 -19.17
CA SER A 519 -9.18 4.04 -18.59
C SER A 519 -7.86 4.84 -18.67
N VAL A 520 -7.93 6.17 -18.69
CA VAL A 520 -6.81 7.11 -19.01
C VAL A 520 -5.73 7.29 -17.93
N GLY A 521 -5.64 6.34 -16.99
CA GLY A 521 -4.52 6.29 -16.05
C GLY A 521 -4.39 7.46 -15.09
N LEU A 522 -3.22 7.53 -14.45
CA LEU A 522 -2.84 8.51 -13.45
C LEU A 522 -2.34 9.84 -14.04
N ASN A 523 -1.93 9.82 -15.31
CA ASN A 523 -1.47 10.98 -16.07
C ASN A 523 -2.62 11.79 -16.72
N GLU A 524 -3.85 11.25 -16.66
CA GLU A 524 -5.11 11.81 -17.18
C GLU A 524 -5.15 12.04 -18.72
N LYS A 525 -4.41 11.23 -19.49
CA LYS A 525 -4.29 11.29 -20.95
C LYS A 525 -4.65 9.96 -21.60
N ASP A 526 -5.29 10.03 -22.76
CA ASP A 526 -5.59 8.85 -23.57
C ASP A 526 -4.31 8.42 -24.34
N ASP A 527 -3.47 7.60 -23.72
CA ASP A 527 -2.25 7.06 -24.35
C ASP A 527 -2.54 5.94 -25.38
N GLY A 528 -3.83 5.58 -25.49
CA GLY A 528 -4.42 4.71 -26.50
C GLY A 528 -4.64 3.27 -26.05
N GLY A 529 -4.60 3.01 -24.74
CA GLY A 529 -4.54 1.69 -24.13
C GLY A 529 -3.09 1.24 -23.93
N LYS A 530 -2.22 2.09 -23.37
CA LYS A 530 -0.80 1.79 -23.09
C LYS A 530 -0.48 1.92 -21.61
N THR A 531 0.21 0.91 -21.10
CA THR A 531 0.64 0.82 -19.71
C THR A 531 2.12 1.15 -19.59
N HIS A 532 2.62 1.17 -18.35
CA HIS A 532 4.04 1.23 -18.02
C HIS A 532 4.89 0.14 -18.71
N GLU A 533 4.29 -0.96 -19.17
CA GLU A 533 4.97 -2.04 -19.91
C GLU A 533 5.26 -1.67 -21.37
N ASP A 534 4.45 -0.76 -21.95
CA ASP A 534 4.58 -0.32 -23.35
C ASP A 534 5.59 0.83 -23.53
N GLY A 535 6.00 1.50 -22.44
CA GLY A 535 7.00 2.56 -22.48
C GLY A 535 6.92 3.59 -21.35
N THR A 536 7.90 4.49 -21.32
CA THR A 536 8.00 5.55 -20.30
C THR A 536 6.94 6.63 -20.49
N GLY A 537 6.12 6.85 -19.46
CA GLY A 537 5.14 7.94 -19.40
C GLY A 537 3.70 7.54 -19.75
N PHE A 538 3.47 6.30 -20.18
CA PHE A 538 2.15 5.72 -20.37
C PHE A 538 1.66 5.07 -19.07
N ASP A 539 0.42 5.33 -18.64
CA ASP A 539 -0.15 4.71 -17.43
C ASP A 539 -1.65 4.36 -17.51
N ASP A 540 -2.21 4.17 -18.72
CA ASP A 540 -3.59 3.70 -18.91
C ASP A 540 -3.86 2.41 -18.10
N GLU A 541 -5.00 2.33 -17.42
CA GLU A 541 -5.46 1.12 -16.73
C GLU A 541 -6.10 0.17 -17.75
N ARG A 542 -5.29 -0.70 -18.36
CA ARG A 542 -5.68 -1.60 -19.45
C ARG A 542 -6.00 -3.03 -18.97
N VAL A 543 -6.97 -3.65 -19.63
CA VAL A 543 -7.03 -5.12 -19.80
C VAL A 543 -7.16 -5.49 -21.28
N VAL A 544 -6.68 -6.68 -21.66
CA VAL A 544 -6.83 -7.23 -23.01
C VAL A 544 -7.45 -8.63 -22.89
N LEU A 545 -8.67 -8.78 -23.39
CA LEU A 545 -9.33 -10.07 -23.54
C LEU A 545 -8.94 -10.70 -24.88
N LEU A 546 -8.59 -11.98 -24.86
CA LEU A 546 -8.65 -12.80 -26.06
C LEU A 546 -10.12 -13.21 -26.26
N ILE A 547 -10.65 -12.99 -27.47
CA ILE A 547 -12.02 -13.34 -27.87
C ILE A 547 -11.92 -14.04 -29.23
N PRO A 548 -12.66 -15.15 -29.48
CA PRO A 548 -12.76 -15.78 -30.79
C PRO A 548 -13.34 -14.87 -31.89
#